data_AF-A0AAD6G2T7-F1
#
_entry.id   AF-A0AAD6G2T7-F1
#
_cell.length_a   1.000
_cell.length_b   1.000
_cell.length_c   1.000
_cell.angle_alpha   90.00
_cell.angle_beta   90.00
_cell.angle_gamma   90.00
#
_symmetry.space_group_name_H-M   'P 1'
#
loop_
_entity.id
_entity.type
_entity.pdbx_description
1 polymer ?
#
loop_
_entity_poly.entity_id
_entity_poly.type
_entity_poly.pdbx_seq_one_letter_code
_entity_poly.pdbx_strand_id
1 'polypeptide(L)' 'MPLTGQTVLLTGASMGIGEAIAKALAKEGANLIFLSRSEHQKPRRLIQEEATSRSDERGRSGI' A
#
# COMPACT_ATOMS: atom_id res chain seq x y z
N MET A 1 13.48 3.41 9.47
CA MET A 1 12.78 2.28 10.10
C MET A 1 12.10 1.48 9.00
N PRO A 2 12.10 0.13 9.05
CA PRO A 2 11.35 -0.67 8.10
C PRO A 2 9.85 -0.51 8.33
N LEU A 3 9.07 -0.33 7.26
CA LEU A 3 7.60 -0.23 7.32
C LEU A 3 6.91 -1.58 7.06
N THR A 4 7.67 -2.60 6.65
CA THR A 4 7.18 -3.96 6.44
C THR A 4 6.46 -4.48 7.69
N GLY A 5 5.20 -4.87 7.53
CA GLY A 5 4.37 -5.42 8.61
C GLY A 5 3.77 -4.38 9.56
N GLN A 6 4.12 -3.09 9.41
CA GLN A 6 3.55 -2.02 10.21
C GLN A 6 2.17 -1.62 9.68
N THR A 7 1.23 -1.36 10.59
CA THR A 7 -0.11 -0.88 10.23
C THR A 7 -0.16 0.64 10.21
N VAL A 8 -0.62 1.22 9.11
CA VAL A 8 -0.75 2.68 8.93
C VAL A 8 -2.21 3.05 8.63
N LEU A 9 -2.74 3.97 9.43
CA LEU A 9 -4.04 4.61 9.19
C LEU A 9 -3.83 5.87 8.35
N LEU A 10 -4.40 5.89 7.14
CA LEU A 10 -4.23 6.98 6.18
C LEU A 10 -5.58 7.60 5.81
N THR A 11 -5.74 8.89 6.12
CA THR A 11 -6.90 9.69 5.72
C THR A 11 -6.66 10.36 4.36
N GLY A 12 -7.70 10.63 3.59
CA GLY A 12 -7.58 11.33 2.30
C GLY A 12 -6.88 10.50 1.20
N ALA A 13 -6.81 9.18 1.34
CA ALA A 13 -6.11 8.28 0.41
C ALA A 13 -6.82 8.07 -0.94
N SER A 14 -7.94 8.75 -1.18
CA SER A 14 -8.78 8.53 -2.36
C SER A 14 -8.24 9.15 -3.65
N MET A 15 -7.37 10.18 -3.54
CA MET A 15 -6.82 10.89 -4.70
C MET A 15 -5.59 11.75 -4.34
N GLY A 16 -4.89 12.22 -5.36
CA GLY A 16 -3.82 13.21 -5.22
C GLY A 16 -2.68 12.73 -4.35
N ILE A 17 -2.26 13.56 -3.39
CA ILE A 17 -1.12 13.26 -2.50
C ILE A 17 -1.40 12.02 -1.64
N GLY A 18 -2.62 11.86 -1.14
CA GLY A 18 -2.97 10.71 -0.29
C GLY A 18 -2.84 9.39 -1.04
N GLU A 19 -3.20 9.34 -2.33
CA GLU A 19 -3.01 8.16 -3.18
C GLU A 19 -1.52 7.86 -3.40
N ALA A 20 -0.71 8.88 -3.69
CA ALA A 20 0.73 8.71 -3.89
C ALA A 20 1.43 8.17 -2.62
N ILE A 21 1.05 8.70 -1.45
CA ILE A 21 1.54 8.22 -0.16
C ILE A 21 1.11 6.78 0.08
N ALA A 22 -0.15 6.43 -0.20
CA ALA A 22 -0.64 5.07 -0.04
C ALA A 22 0.16 4.06 -0.88
N LYS A 23 0.46 4.40 -2.14
CA LYS A 23 1.30 3.57 -3.01
C LYS A 23 2.72 3.39 -2.47
N ALA A 24 3.34 4.47 -1.99
CA ALA A 24 4.67 4.41 -1.41
C ALA A 24 4.71 3.51 -0.16
N LEU A 25 3.76 3.68 0.76
CA LEU A 25 3.68 2.86 1.97
C LEU A 25 3.41 1.38 1.67
N ALA A 26 2.57 1.10 0.68
CA ALA A 26 2.29 -0.27 0.24
C ALA A 26 3.54 -0.91 -0.39
N LYS A 27 4.29 -0.16 -1.20
CA LYS A 27 5.59 -0.60 -1.74
C LYS A 27 6.57 -0.93 -0.63
N GLU A 28 6.55 -0.20 0.48
CA GLU A 28 7.38 -0.49 1.65
C GLU A 28 6.86 -1.66 2.51
N GLY A 29 5.75 -2.31 2.13
CA GLY A 29 5.20 -3.49 2.80
C GLY A 29 4.34 -3.19 4.04
N ALA A 30 3.84 -1.96 4.16
CA ALA A 30 2.93 -1.60 5.24
C ALA A 30 1.52 -2.15 5.01
N ASN A 31 0.83 -2.48 6.12
CA ASN A 31 -0.60 -2.79 6.12
C ASN A 31 -1.39 -1.47 6.20
N LEU A 32 -2.22 -1.18 5.20
CA LEU A 32 -2.88 0.12 5.10
C LEU A 32 -4.37 0.06 5.42
N ILE A 33 -4.83 1.02 6.24
CA ILE A 33 -6.25 1.28 6.52
C ILE A 33 -6.58 2.67 5.97
N PHE A 34 -7.59 2.77 5.11
CA PHE A 34 -7.95 4.03 4.45
C PHE A 34 -9.23 4.63 5.02
N LEU A 35 -9.21 5.95 5.23
CA LEU A 35 -10.38 6.74 5.61
C LEU A 35 -10.60 7.85 4.58
N SER A 36 -11.72 7.82 3.86
CA SER A 36 -12.11 8.89 2.95
C SER A 36 -13.63 8.97 2.84
N ARG A 37 -14.15 10.16 2.53
CA ARG A 37 -15.60 10.42 2.44
C ARG A 37 -16.25 9.80 1.20
N SER A 38 -15.46 9.40 0.22
CA SER A 38 -15.96 8.85 -1.04
C SER A 38 -15.28 7.51 -1.28
N GLU A 39 -16.10 6.47 -1.41
CA GLU A 39 -15.72 5.12 -1.81
C GLU A 39 -15.30 5.08 -3.29
N HIS A 40 -14.27 5.83 -3.65
CA HIS A 40 -13.65 5.62 -4.95
C HIS A 40 -12.99 4.25 -4.92
N GLN A 41 -13.43 3.33 -5.77
CA GLN A 41 -12.90 1.95 -5.85
C GLN A 41 -11.43 1.88 -6.28
N LYS A 42 -10.89 2.96 -6.86
CA LYS A 42 -9.55 3.01 -7.48
C LYS A 42 -8.36 2.73 -6.54
N PRO A 43 -8.28 3.28 -5.31
CA PRO A 43 -7.11 3.10 -4.45
C PRO A 43 -6.91 1.62 -4.10
N ARG A 44 -7.99 0.89 -3.85
CA ARG A 44 -7.92 -0.51 -3.41
C ARG A 44 -7.27 -1.41 -4.46
N ARG A 45 -7.61 -1.25 -5.74
CA ARG A 45 -7.12 -2.13 -6.81
C ARG A 45 -5.65 -1.87 -7.14
N LEU A 46 -5.27 -0.59 -7.27
CA LEU A 46 -3.90 -0.17 -7.57
C LEU A 46 -2.93 -0.57 -6.45
N ILE A 47 -3.34 -0.37 -5.19
CA ILE A 47 -2.53 -0.71 -4.03
C ILE A 47 -2.37 -2.23 -3.87
N GLN A 48 -3.42 -3.00 -4.21
CA GLN A 48 -3.33 -4.46 -4.19
C GLN A 48 -2.37 -4.98 -5.26
N GLU A 49 -2.42 -4.43 -6.47
CA GLU A 49 -1.49 -4.77 -7.57
C GLU A 49 -0.02 -4.55 -7.15
N GLU A 50 0.27 -3.40 -6.51
CA GLU A 50 1.62 -3.05 -6.07
C GLU A 50 2.07 -3.82 -4.81
N ALA A 51 1.14 -4.32 -3.99
CA ALA A 51 1.46 -5.26 -2.92
C ALA A 51 1.73 -6.68 -3.46
N THR A 52 1.02 -7.11 -4.50
CA THR A 52 1.15 -8.47 -5.07
C THR A 52 2.43 -8.68 -5.87
N SER A 53 2.94 -7.66 -6.58
CA SER A 53 4.18 -7.77 -7.37
C SER A 53 5.44 -8.05 -6.54
N ARG A 54 5.37 -7.88 -5.21
CA ARG A 54 6.49 -8.09 -4.27
C ARG A 54 6.53 -9.47 -3.63
N SER A 55 5.45 -10.26 -3.74
CA SER A 55 5.42 -11.61 -3.16
C SER A 55 6.42 -12.54 -3.85
N ASP A 56 6.77 -12.27 -5.11
CA ASP A 56 7.69 -13.06 -5.93
C ASP A 56 9.17 -12.83 -5.61
N GLU A 57 9.58 -11.66 -5.09
CA GLU A 57 11.01 -11.36 -4.87
C GLU A 57 11.58 -11.96 -3.58
N ARG A 58 10.73 -12.25 -2.58
CA ARG A 58 11.16 -12.89 -1.32
C ARG A 58 11.45 -14.38 -1.44
N GLY A 59 11.18 -15.00 -2.59
CA GLY A 59 11.47 -16.42 -2.86
C GLY A 59 12.89 -16.70 -3.39
N ARG A 60 13.70 -15.68 -3.70
CA ARG A 60 14.99 -15.86 -4.43
C ARG A 60 16.26 -15.49 -3.67
N SER A 61 16.14 -15.07 -2.41
CA SER A 61 17.28 -14.83 -1.51
C SER A 61 17.31 -15.90 -0.42
N GLY A 62 17.53 -17.15 -0.82
CA GLY A 62 17.51 -18.29 0.08
C GLY A 62 18.11 -19.53 -0.57
N ILE A 63 19.28 -19.40 -1.22
CA ILE A 63 20.26 -20.45 -1.46
C ILE A 63 21.65 -19.81 -1.40
#